data_AF-A0A528MXL4-F1
#
_entry.id   AF-A0A528MXL4-F1
#
_cell.length_a   1.000
_cell.length_b   1.000
_cell.length_c   1.000
_cell.angle_alpha   90.00
_cell.angle_beta   90.00
_cell.angle_gamma   90.00
#
_symmetry.space_group_name_H-M   'P 1'
#
loop_
_entity.id
_entity.type
_entity.pdbx_description
1 polymer ?
#
loop_
_entity_poly.entity_id
_entity_poly.type
_entity_poly.pdbx_seq_one_letter_code
_entity_poly.pdbx_strand_id
1 'polypeptide(L)'
;MLLGLGLVLFFMLLALGTWQVQRLYWKEGLLQTIGQRTHSAPVPLAEVEKRFAATGDVDYTPVTASGTFLHQGERHFFATWEGQSGFDVFTPLHLEDGRFVLINRGFVPYDLKDAAKRPQSQGAGKVTVTGLARNPLPAKPSMMLPDNDPQKNIFYWKDRDAMAASAGLPAGAGLLPFFI
;
A
#
# COMPACT_ATOMS: atom_id res chain seq x y z
N MET A 1 33.05 1.71 43.39
CA MET A 1 32.46 0.85 42.33
C MET A 1 30.97 1.14 42.12
N LEU A 2 30.12 1.11 43.17
CA LEU A 2 28.67 1.36 43.06
C LEU A 2 28.30 2.76 42.54
N LEU A 3 28.97 3.82 43.00
CA LEU A 3 28.74 5.20 42.52
C LEU A 3 29.05 5.39 41.03
N GLY A 4 30.11 4.74 40.53
CA GLY A 4 30.49 4.79 39.11
C GLY A 4 29.46 4.09 38.22
N LEU A 5 28.96 2.92 38.65
CA LEU A 5 27.88 2.21 37.95
C LEU A 5 26.57 3.03 37.95
N GLY A 6 26.25 3.66 39.08
CA GLY A 6 25.07 4.53 39.20
C GLY A 6 25.11 5.72 38.24
N LEU A 7 26.28 6.37 38.10
CA LEU A 7 26.45 7.47 37.14
C LEU A 7 26.30 7.00 35.69
N VAL A 8 26.90 5.86 35.32
CA VAL A 8 26.75 5.29 33.96
C VAL A 8 25.29 5.00 33.65
N LEU A 9 24.58 4.34 34.56
CA LEU A 9 23.14 4.06 34.41
C LEU A 9 22.33 5.36 34.29
N PHE A 10 22.63 6.37 35.10
CA PHE A 10 21.97 7.66 35.04
C PHE A 10 22.13 8.34 33.67
N PHE A 11 23.35 8.40 33.12
CA PHE A 11 23.58 8.98 31.79
C PHE A 11 22.92 8.17 30.68
N MET A 12 22.90 6.84 30.78
CA MET A 12 22.16 6.00 29.84
C MET A 12 20.67 6.30 29.86
N LEU A 13 20.06 6.45 31.05
CA LEU A 13 18.65 6.80 31.19
C LEU A 13 18.34 8.18 30.62
N LEU A 14 19.21 9.18 30.84
CA LEU A 14 19.06 10.50 30.23
C LEU A 14 19.12 10.43 28.70
N ALA A 15 20.11 9.72 28.15
CA ALA A 15 20.25 9.56 26.69
C ALA A 15 19.03 8.86 26.07
N LEU A 16 18.54 7.78 26.70
CA LEU A 16 17.33 7.08 26.28
C LEU A 16 16.08 7.98 26.39
N GLY A 17 15.96 8.76 27.47
CA GLY A 17 14.87 9.71 27.65
C GLY A 17 14.85 10.78 26.56
N THR A 18 16.00 11.38 26.25
CA THR A 18 16.13 12.34 25.15
C THR A 18 15.76 11.70 23.80
N TRP A 19 16.24 10.49 23.53
CA TRP A 19 15.89 9.77 22.30
C TRP A 19 14.38 9.48 22.21
N GLN A 20 13.73 9.10 23.31
CA GLN A 20 12.29 8.87 23.32
C GLN A 20 11.50 10.13 22.96
N VAL A 21 11.89 11.30 23.49
CA VAL A 21 11.25 12.59 23.16
C VAL A 21 11.49 12.97 21.69
N GLN A 22 12.72 12.81 21.18
CA GLN A 22 13.01 13.05 19.76
C GLN A 22 12.20 12.11 18.85
N ARG A 23 12.09 10.84 19.23
CA ARG A 23 11.31 9.83 18.51
C ARG A 23 9.81 10.16 18.52
N LEU A 24 9.30 10.72 19.62
CA LEU A 24 7.93 11.23 19.70
C LEU A 24 7.71 12.34 18.69
N TYR A 25 8.50 13.42 18.73
CA TYR A 25 8.34 14.54 17.79
C TYR A 25 8.48 14.13 16.32
N TRP A 26 9.41 13.22 16.01
CA TRP A 26 9.52 12.64 14.68
C TRP A 26 8.23 11.90 14.27
N LYS A 27 7.66 11.07 15.16
CA LYS A 27 6.39 10.38 14.89
C LYS A 27 5.22 11.35 14.72
N GLU A 28 5.14 12.38 15.55
CA GLU A 28 4.10 13.41 15.46
C GLU A 28 4.19 14.15 14.11
N GLY A 29 5.38 14.51 13.65
CA GLY A 29 5.58 15.11 12.33
C GLY A 29 5.15 14.21 11.18
N LEU A 30 5.40 12.89 11.28
CA LEU A 30 4.91 11.91 10.31
C LEU A 30 3.39 11.84 10.31
N LEU A 31 2.76 11.74 11.49
CA LEU A 31 1.30 11.70 11.61
C LEU A 31 0.65 12.99 11.08
N GLN A 32 1.25 14.14 11.35
CA GLN A 32 0.80 15.42 10.82
C GLN A 32 0.87 15.44 9.29
N THR A 33 1.98 14.97 8.70
CA THR A 33 2.15 14.90 7.24
C THR A 33 1.10 13.96 6.62
N ILE A 34 0.92 12.77 7.20
CA ILE A 34 -0.08 11.80 6.76
C ILE A 34 -1.48 12.39 6.87
N GLY A 35 -1.81 13.03 8.00
CA GLY A 35 -3.09 13.68 8.24
C GLY A 35 -3.36 14.78 7.21
N GLN A 36 -2.38 15.66 6.96
CA GLN A 36 -2.48 16.72 5.96
C GLN A 36 -2.72 16.17 4.56
N ARG A 37 -1.94 15.17 4.13
CA ARG A 37 -2.10 14.57 2.80
C ARG A 37 -3.45 13.86 2.67
N THR A 38 -3.80 13.00 3.62
CA THR A 38 -5.04 12.20 3.57
C THR A 38 -6.31 13.06 3.53
N HIS A 39 -6.31 14.24 4.15
CA HIS A 39 -7.46 15.15 4.16
C HIS A 39 -7.41 16.22 3.06
N SER A 40 -6.40 16.21 2.19
CA SER A 40 -6.34 17.12 1.06
C SER A 40 -7.34 16.72 -0.04
N ALA A 41 -7.71 17.67 -0.90
CA ALA A 41 -8.57 17.37 -2.03
C ALA A 41 -7.88 16.35 -2.99
N PRO A 42 -8.61 15.35 -3.51
CA PRO A 42 -8.10 14.45 -4.54
C PRO A 42 -7.56 15.23 -5.74
N VAL A 43 -6.33 14.90 -6.15
CA VAL A 43 -5.71 15.48 -7.33
C VAL A 43 -5.83 14.53 -8.54
N PRO A 44 -5.76 15.05 -9.77
CA PRO A 44 -5.75 14.20 -10.95
C PRO A 44 -4.55 13.25 -10.97
N LEU A 45 -4.73 12.04 -11.52
CA LEU A 45 -3.69 11.02 -11.62
C LEU A 45 -2.36 11.56 -12.20
N ALA A 46 -2.43 12.35 -13.26
CA ALA A 46 -1.25 12.94 -13.91
C ALA A 46 -0.40 13.82 -12.97
N GLU A 47 -1.00 14.46 -11.96
CA GLU A 47 -0.27 15.25 -10.97
C GLU A 47 0.50 14.35 -9.99
N VAL A 48 -0.10 13.23 -9.59
CA VAL A 48 0.55 12.22 -8.74
C VAL A 48 1.72 11.57 -9.46
N GLU A 49 1.57 11.29 -10.76
CA GLU A 49 2.67 10.76 -11.58
C GLU A 49 3.86 11.74 -11.66
N LYS A 50 3.58 13.03 -11.91
CA LYS A 50 4.62 14.07 -11.90
C LYS A 50 5.32 14.17 -10.54
N ARG A 51 4.55 14.12 -9.46
CA ARG A 51 5.09 14.12 -8.09
C ARG A 51 5.99 12.93 -7.87
N PHE A 52 5.53 11.72 -8.20
CA PHE A 52 6.33 10.50 -8.05
C PHE A 52 7.63 10.59 -8.86
N ALA A 53 7.58 11.06 -10.11
CA ALA A 53 8.77 11.22 -10.93
C ALA A 53 9.77 12.22 -10.34
N ALA A 54 9.31 13.26 -9.64
CA ALA A 54 10.15 14.28 -9.03
C ALA A 54 10.72 13.87 -7.67
N THR A 55 9.95 13.16 -6.83
CA THR A 55 10.30 12.92 -5.42
C THR A 55 10.47 11.44 -5.06
N GLY A 56 9.94 10.53 -5.85
CA GLY A 56 9.80 9.11 -5.51
C GLY A 56 8.79 8.84 -4.38
N ASP A 57 8.02 9.86 -3.96
CA ASP A 57 7.09 9.76 -2.83
C ASP A 57 5.73 10.38 -3.15
N VAL A 58 4.70 9.53 -3.13
CA VAL A 58 3.29 9.90 -3.23
C VAL A 58 2.46 9.35 -2.07
N ASP A 59 3.10 8.83 -1.01
CA ASP A 59 2.41 8.08 0.03
C ASP A 59 1.33 8.93 0.70
N TYR A 60 0.14 8.36 0.85
CA TYR A 60 -1.05 9.00 1.42
C TYR A 60 -1.59 10.19 0.59
N THR A 61 -1.26 10.30 -0.70
CA THR A 61 -1.79 11.38 -1.57
C THR A 61 -3.15 10.98 -2.15
N PRO A 62 -4.24 11.73 -1.88
CA PRO A 62 -5.55 11.47 -2.48
C PRO A 62 -5.51 11.67 -3.99
N VAL A 63 -5.99 10.68 -4.74
CA VAL A 63 -5.93 10.66 -6.20
C VAL A 63 -7.22 10.14 -6.79
N THR A 64 -7.62 10.72 -7.93
CA THR A 64 -8.73 10.21 -8.73
C THR A 64 -8.21 9.59 -10.03
N ALA A 65 -8.64 8.36 -10.30
CA ALA A 65 -8.33 7.62 -11.53
C ALA A 65 -9.61 7.03 -12.14
N SER A 66 -9.68 7.02 -13.47
CA SER A 66 -10.82 6.47 -14.21
C SER A 66 -10.36 5.38 -15.17
N GLY A 67 -11.15 4.32 -15.32
CA GLY A 67 -10.80 3.19 -16.15
C GLY A 67 -11.77 2.02 -16.03
N THR A 68 -11.38 0.84 -16.49
CA THR A 68 -12.16 -0.39 -16.38
C THR A 68 -11.37 -1.44 -15.61
N PHE A 69 -11.99 -2.06 -14.61
CA PHE A 69 -11.32 -3.10 -13.83
C PHE A 69 -11.10 -4.37 -14.65
N LEU A 70 -9.90 -4.92 -14.57
CA LEU A 70 -9.54 -6.25 -15.03
C LEU A 70 -9.75 -7.25 -13.89
N HIS A 71 -11.02 -7.60 -13.63
CA HIS A 71 -11.41 -8.39 -12.46
C HIS A 71 -10.74 -9.77 -12.38
N GLN A 72 -10.53 -10.44 -13.53
CA GLN A 72 -9.79 -11.70 -13.61
C GLN A 72 -8.34 -11.58 -13.12
N GLY A 73 -7.80 -10.36 -13.10
CA GLY A 73 -6.46 -10.04 -12.65
C GLY A 73 -6.37 -9.74 -11.15
N GLU A 74 -7.44 -9.88 -10.36
CA GLU A 74 -7.40 -9.57 -8.92
C GLU A 74 -6.33 -10.37 -8.17
N ARG A 75 -5.57 -9.68 -7.30
CA ARG A 75 -4.49 -10.21 -6.47
C ARG A 75 -4.87 -10.10 -5.01
N HIS A 76 -4.58 -11.14 -4.22
CA HIS A 76 -4.98 -11.19 -2.82
C HIS A 76 -3.78 -10.96 -1.89
N PHE A 77 -3.75 -9.82 -1.22
CA PHE A 77 -2.78 -9.52 -0.18
C PHE A 77 -3.32 -10.00 1.18
N PHE A 78 -2.69 -11.00 1.77
CA PHE A 78 -3.08 -11.54 3.07
C PHE A 78 -2.97 -10.46 4.15
N ALA A 79 -4.09 -10.19 4.82
CA ALA A 79 -4.22 -9.11 5.79
C ALA A 79 -5.14 -9.52 6.94
N THR A 80 -5.07 -8.75 8.03
CA THR A 80 -5.99 -8.84 9.15
C THR A 80 -6.70 -7.51 9.31
N TRP A 81 -8.03 -7.54 9.31
CA TRP A 81 -8.88 -6.38 9.51
C TRP A 81 -9.86 -6.66 10.65
N GLU A 82 -9.93 -5.79 11.65
CA GLU A 82 -10.84 -5.91 12.82
C GLU A 82 -10.82 -7.31 13.48
N GLY A 83 -9.63 -7.92 13.59
CA GLY A 83 -9.45 -9.23 14.21
C GLY A 83 -9.79 -10.42 13.30
N GLN A 84 -10.29 -10.19 12.09
CA GLN A 84 -10.54 -11.22 11.09
C GLN A 84 -9.39 -11.34 10.10
N SER A 85 -8.98 -12.56 9.81
CA SER A 85 -8.01 -12.83 8.73
C SER A 85 -8.72 -12.91 7.38
N GLY A 86 -8.07 -12.41 6.35
CA GLY A 86 -8.62 -12.37 5.00
C GLY A 86 -7.62 -11.74 4.03
N PHE A 87 -8.14 -10.98 3.07
CA PHE A 87 -7.34 -10.42 2.00
C PHE A 87 -7.77 -9.00 1.64
N ASP A 88 -6.81 -8.10 1.50
CA ASP A 88 -7.03 -6.92 0.68
C ASP A 88 -6.99 -7.34 -0.80
N VAL A 89 -8.00 -6.92 -1.55
CA VAL A 89 -8.15 -7.26 -2.97
C VAL A 89 -7.56 -6.15 -3.83
N PHE A 90 -6.44 -6.43 -4.48
CA PHE A 90 -5.82 -5.53 -5.44
C PHE A 90 -6.27 -5.89 -6.86
N THR A 91 -6.93 -4.99 -7.58
CA THR A 91 -7.38 -5.24 -8.95
C THR A 91 -6.75 -4.25 -9.91
N PRO A 92 -6.17 -4.71 -11.05
CA PRO A 92 -5.71 -3.80 -12.08
C PRO A 92 -6.87 -2.99 -12.66
N LEU A 93 -6.72 -1.67 -12.71
CA LEU A 93 -7.58 -0.76 -13.42
C LEU A 93 -6.90 -0.39 -14.75
N HIS A 94 -7.54 -0.73 -15.87
CA HIS A 94 -7.12 -0.34 -17.21
C HIS A 94 -7.52 1.12 -17.46
N LEU A 95 -6.52 1.99 -17.60
CA LEU A 95 -6.68 3.41 -17.83
C LEU A 95 -6.97 3.69 -19.32
N GLU A 96 -7.48 4.88 -19.62
CA GLU A 96 -7.80 5.28 -21.01
C GLU A 96 -6.58 5.37 -21.93
N ASP A 97 -5.39 5.58 -21.36
CA ASP A 97 -4.12 5.66 -22.10
C ASP A 97 -3.46 4.30 -22.32
N GLY A 98 -4.15 3.20 -21.98
CA GLY A 98 -3.68 1.83 -22.16
C GLY A 98 -2.81 1.30 -21.02
N ARG A 99 -2.50 2.12 -20.01
CA ARG A 99 -1.71 1.71 -18.85
C ARG A 99 -2.60 1.10 -17.76
N PHE A 100 -1.96 0.52 -16.76
CA PHE A 100 -2.62 -0.11 -15.63
C PHE A 100 -2.12 0.47 -14.31
N VAL A 101 -3.00 0.48 -13.31
CA VAL A 101 -2.66 0.73 -11.92
C VAL A 101 -3.35 -0.30 -11.03
N LEU A 102 -2.64 -0.80 -10.02
CA LEU A 102 -3.22 -1.73 -9.05
C LEU A 102 -3.98 -0.92 -7.98
N ILE A 103 -5.29 -1.14 -7.92
CA ILE A 103 -6.19 -0.49 -6.96
C ILE A 103 -6.45 -1.45 -5.80
N ASN A 104 -6.20 -1.04 -4.56
CA ASN A 104 -6.73 -1.73 -3.39
C ASN A 104 -8.23 -1.43 -3.25
N ARG A 105 -9.06 -2.45 -3.41
CA ARG A 105 -10.52 -2.35 -3.38
C ARG A 105 -11.11 -2.65 -2.01
N GLY A 106 -10.26 -2.90 -1.02
CA GLY A 106 -10.63 -3.19 0.36
C GLY A 106 -10.52 -4.67 0.71
N PHE A 107 -10.90 -4.92 1.96
CA PHE A 107 -10.74 -6.21 2.63
C PHE A 107 -11.91 -7.16 2.37
N VAL A 108 -11.61 -8.44 2.19
CA VAL A 108 -12.58 -9.55 2.19
C VAL A 108 -12.14 -10.64 3.18
N PRO A 109 -13.04 -11.19 4.00
CA PRO A 109 -12.75 -12.38 4.80
C PRO A 109 -12.38 -13.59 3.94
N TYR A 110 -11.71 -14.58 4.54
CA TYR A 110 -11.29 -15.82 3.87
C TYR A 110 -12.39 -16.48 3.01
N ASP A 111 -13.61 -16.58 3.55
CA ASP A 111 -14.72 -17.25 2.89
C ASP A 111 -15.20 -16.54 1.61
N LEU A 112 -14.87 -15.25 1.49
CA LEU A 112 -15.21 -14.36 0.37
C LEU A 112 -14.01 -14.08 -0.55
N LYS A 113 -12.91 -14.85 -0.43
CA LYS A 113 -11.79 -14.79 -1.38
C LYS A 113 -12.28 -14.98 -2.82
N ASP A 114 -13.12 -15.99 -3.04
CA ASP A 114 -13.70 -16.27 -4.35
C ASP A 114 -14.64 -15.14 -4.82
N ALA A 115 -14.28 -14.49 -5.93
CA ALA A 115 -15.05 -13.43 -6.56
C ALA A 115 -16.50 -13.83 -6.87
N ALA A 116 -16.76 -15.10 -7.18
CA ALA A 116 -18.11 -15.60 -7.47
C ALA A 116 -19.07 -15.45 -6.28
N LYS A 117 -18.55 -15.43 -5.05
CA LYS A 117 -19.33 -15.22 -3.82
C LYS A 117 -19.60 -13.75 -3.50
N ARG A 118 -19.03 -12.82 -4.29
CA ARG A 118 -19.16 -11.37 -4.11
C ARG A 118 -19.44 -10.66 -5.44
N PRO A 119 -20.53 -10.99 -6.16
CA PRO A 119 -20.85 -10.44 -7.47
C PRO A 119 -21.00 -8.91 -7.46
N GLN A 120 -21.44 -8.33 -6.35
CA GLN A 120 -21.50 -6.86 -6.16
C GLN A 120 -20.13 -6.19 -6.24
N SER A 121 -19.05 -6.93 -5.97
CA SER A 121 -17.67 -6.47 -6.14
C SER A 121 -17.17 -6.63 -7.59
N GLN A 122 -17.97 -7.10 -8.52
CA GLN A 122 -17.55 -7.42 -9.90
C GLN A 122 -18.24 -6.49 -10.91
N GLY A 123 -18.42 -5.23 -10.53
CA GLY A 123 -19.09 -4.23 -11.37
C GLY A 123 -18.47 -4.10 -12.75
N ALA A 124 -19.30 -4.07 -13.79
CA ALA A 124 -18.87 -3.95 -15.17
C ALA A 124 -18.78 -2.48 -15.62
N GLY A 125 -17.94 -2.22 -16.62
CA GLY A 125 -17.85 -0.93 -17.30
C GLY A 125 -16.79 0.01 -16.74
N LYS A 126 -16.92 1.29 -17.10
CA LYS A 126 -16.00 2.35 -16.72
C LYS A 126 -16.35 2.88 -15.33
N VAL A 127 -15.35 3.02 -14.48
CA VAL A 127 -15.47 3.52 -13.11
C VAL A 127 -14.52 4.69 -12.88
N THR A 128 -14.85 5.51 -11.89
CA THR A 128 -13.95 6.53 -11.34
C THR A 128 -13.71 6.19 -9.88
N VAL A 129 -12.45 6.00 -9.52
CA VAL A 129 -12.02 5.64 -8.18
C VAL A 129 -11.27 6.82 -7.57
N THR A 130 -11.64 7.17 -6.34
CA THR A 130 -10.86 8.07 -5.50
C THR A 130 -10.25 7.24 -4.37
N GLY A 131 -8.92 7.24 -4.30
CA GLY A 131 -8.15 6.46 -3.34
C GLY A 131 -6.91 7.20 -2.87
N LEU A 132 -5.99 6.50 -2.20
CA LEU A 132 -4.74 7.07 -1.73
C LEU A 132 -3.60 6.45 -2.52
N ALA A 133 -2.84 7.27 -3.24
CA ALA A 133 -1.59 6.81 -3.83
C ALA A 133 -0.65 6.27 -2.73
N ARG A 134 -0.10 5.08 -2.96
CA ARG A 134 0.81 4.38 -2.05
C ARG A 134 2.09 4.02 -2.76
N ASN A 135 3.22 4.35 -2.16
CA ASN A 135 4.51 3.96 -2.71
C ASN A 135 4.64 2.43 -2.76
N PRO A 136 5.30 1.87 -3.79
CA PRO A 136 5.61 0.45 -3.82
C PRO A 136 6.66 0.12 -2.76
N LEU A 137 6.69 -1.14 -2.32
CA LEU A 137 7.82 -1.62 -1.53
C LEU A 137 8.99 -1.91 -2.47
N PRO A 138 10.20 -1.40 -2.20
CA PRO A 138 11.36 -1.65 -3.06
C PRO A 138 11.85 -3.10 -2.98
N ALA A 139 11.58 -3.77 -1.86
CA ALA A 139 11.94 -5.16 -1.61
C ALA A 139 11.08 -5.74 -0.49
N LYS A 140 11.20 -7.06 -0.28
CA LYS A 140 10.59 -7.78 0.85
C LYS A 140 11.01 -7.13 2.18
N PRO A 141 10.06 -6.68 3.03
CA PRO A 141 10.38 -5.91 4.24
C PRO A 141 11.19 -6.65 5.30
N SER A 142 11.07 -7.98 5.38
CA SER A 142 11.73 -8.80 6.40
C SER A 142 11.83 -10.25 5.96
N MET A 143 12.92 -10.92 6.38
CA MET A 143 13.11 -12.36 6.19
C MET A 143 12.06 -13.23 6.91
N MET A 144 11.36 -12.66 7.91
CA MET A 144 10.33 -13.36 8.68
C MET A 144 8.98 -13.43 7.94
N LEU A 145 8.78 -12.57 6.94
CA LEU A 145 7.60 -12.69 6.09
C LEU A 145 7.77 -13.90 5.17
N PRO A 146 6.71 -14.67 4.89
CA PRO A 146 6.76 -15.67 3.84
C PRO A 146 7.01 -15.02 2.47
N ASP A 147 7.53 -15.80 1.52
CA ASP A 147 7.55 -15.39 0.13
C ASP A 147 6.13 -15.40 -0.44
N ASN A 148 5.85 -14.50 -1.38
CA ASN A 148 4.58 -14.49 -2.09
C ASN A 148 4.39 -15.82 -2.83
N ASP A 149 3.15 -16.28 -2.94
CA ASP A 149 2.75 -17.46 -3.70
C ASP A 149 1.82 -17.02 -4.86
N PRO A 150 2.38 -16.55 -5.99
CA PRO A 150 1.59 -16.13 -7.14
C PRO A 150 0.74 -17.23 -7.75
N GLN A 151 1.15 -18.51 -7.60
CA GLN A 151 0.42 -19.66 -8.13
C GLN A 151 -0.91 -19.85 -7.38
N LYS A 152 -0.90 -19.69 -6.05
CA LYS A 152 -2.13 -19.72 -5.23
C LYS A 152 -2.84 -18.37 -5.15
N ASN A 153 -2.31 -17.35 -5.81
CA ASN A 153 -2.73 -15.97 -5.70
C ASN A 153 -2.83 -15.54 -4.23
N ILE A 154 -1.72 -15.65 -3.50
CA ILE A 154 -1.59 -15.20 -2.11
C ILE A 154 -0.30 -14.41 -1.99
N PHE A 155 -0.41 -13.14 -1.61
CA PHE A 155 0.70 -12.24 -1.39
C PHE A 155 0.79 -11.91 0.09
N TYR A 156 1.96 -12.10 0.70
CA TYR A 156 2.23 -11.76 2.10
C TYR A 156 2.89 -10.40 2.26
N TRP A 157 3.31 -9.80 1.14
CA TRP A 157 3.77 -8.42 1.06
C TRP A 157 3.44 -7.84 -0.31
N LYS A 158 3.33 -6.51 -0.38
CA LYS A 158 2.86 -5.76 -1.56
C LYS A 158 3.96 -5.59 -2.61
N ASP A 159 4.36 -6.70 -3.20
CA ASP A 159 5.20 -6.74 -4.39
C ASP A 159 4.38 -6.32 -5.61
N ARG A 160 4.49 -5.05 -6.00
CA ARG A 160 3.73 -4.47 -7.11
C ARG A 160 3.96 -5.23 -8.41
N ASP A 161 5.21 -5.57 -8.69
CA ASP A 161 5.60 -6.13 -9.98
C ASP A 161 5.22 -7.59 -10.07
N ALA A 162 5.39 -8.38 -9.00
CA ALA A 162 4.89 -9.75 -8.96
C ALA A 162 3.35 -9.84 -9.01
N MET A 163 2.66 -8.88 -8.36
CA MET A 163 1.20 -8.76 -8.45
C MET A 163 0.77 -8.48 -9.90
N ALA A 164 1.37 -7.49 -10.56
CA ALA A 164 1.04 -7.15 -11.94
C ALA A 164 1.39 -8.26 -12.93
N ALA A 165 2.57 -8.89 -12.79
CA ALA A 165 3.02 -9.97 -13.69
C ALA A 165 2.12 -11.20 -13.64
N SER A 166 1.52 -11.50 -12.48
CA SER A 166 0.59 -12.63 -12.33
C SER A 166 -0.88 -12.27 -12.56
N ALA A 167 -1.20 -11.00 -12.85
CA ALA A 167 -2.57 -10.51 -13.05
C ALA A 167 -3.09 -10.69 -14.48
N GLY A 168 -2.31 -11.29 -15.39
CA GLY A 168 -2.75 -11.51 -16.77
C GLY A 168 -2.87 -10.23 -17.60
N LEU A 169 -2.02 -9.23 -17.32
CA LEU A 169 -1.95 -8.01 -18.11
C LEU A 169 -1.46 -8.30 -19.55
N PRO A 170 -1.85 -7.51 -20.55
CA PRO A 170 -1.32 -7.64 -21.90
C PRO A 170 0.21 -7.51 -21.94
N ALA A 171 0.86 -8.21 -22.86
CA ALA A 171 2.31 -8.13 -23.04
C ALA A 171 2.73 -6.67 -23.34
N GLY A 172 3.72 -6.17 -22.61
CA GLY A 172 4.19 -4.78 -22.75
C GLY A 172 3.26 -3.72 -22.16
N ALA A 173 2.23 -4.11 -21.39
CA ALA A 173 1.36 -3.17 -20.71
C ALA A 173 2.16 -2.25 -19.78
N GLY A 174 1.94 -0.94 -19.90
CA GLY A 174 2.52 0.04 -18.98
C GLY A 174 1.88 -0.07 -17.60
N LEU A 175 2.69 -0.05 -16.54
CA LEU A 175 2.24 -0.10 -15.15
C LEU A 175 2.64 1.21 -14.46
N LEU A 176 1.70 1.83 -13.74
CA LEU A 176 2.03 2.98 -12.90
C LEU A 176 2.96 2.57 -11.75
N PRO A 177 3.88 3.46 -11.33
CA PRO A 177 4.91 3.09 -10.39
C PRO A 177 4.44 3.05 -8.92
N PHE A 178 3.14 3.18 -8.64
CA PHE A 178 2.55 3.17 -7.30
C PHE A 178 1.21 2.41 -7.31
N PHE A 179 0.68 2.12 -6.11
CA PHE A 179 -0.69 1.62 -5.93
C PHE A 179 -1.64 2.79 -5.66
N ILE A 180 -2.95 2.54 -5.75
CA ILE A 180 -4.01 3.46 -5.30
C ILE A 180 -4.93 2.72 -4.33
#